data_AF-A0A961HFD9-F1
#
_entry.id   AF-A0A961HFD9-F1
#
_cell.length_a   1.000
_cell.length_b   1.000
_cell.length_c   1.000
_cell.angle_alpha   90.00
_cell.angle_beta   90.00
_cell.angle_gamma   90.00
#
_symmetry.space_group_name_H-M   'P 1'
#
loop_
_entity.id
_entity.type
_entity.pdbx_description
1 polymer ?
#
loop_
_entity_poly.entity_id
_entity_poly.type
_entity_poly.pdbx_seq_one_letter_code
_entity_poly.pdbx_strand_id
1 'polypeptide(L)' 'SPRTKTKDRKLRPAQYAEAGIACFWRVENEDDAMVVYTFELLPEGGAYAPTGVHRHRVVVDKPFPIDVELPPVTW' A
#
# COMPACT_ATOMS: atom_id res chain seq x y z
N SER A 1 0.64 -19.51 11.51
CA SER A 1 1.41 -19.08 12.70
C SER A 1 1.08 -17.63 13.05
N PRO A 2 0.59 -17.30 14.26
CA PRO A 2 -0.03 -15.99 14.56
C PRO A 2 0.96 -14.84 14.85
N ARG A 3 2.26 -15.12 14.98
CA ARG A 3 3.27 -14.17 15.48
C ARG A 3 4.03 -13.39 14.40
N THR A 4 3.74 -13.65 13.12
CA THR A 4 4.51 -13.11 11.97
C THR A 4 3.83 -11.91 11.30
N LYS A 5 2.53 -11.65 11.54
CA LYS A 5 1.79 -10.59 10.83
C LYS A 5 2.26 -9.16 11.19
N THR A 6 2.73 -8.95 12.41
CA THR A 6 3.05 -7.59 12.91
C THR A 6 4.47 -7.14 12.57
N LYS A 7 5.46 -8.05 12.56
CA LYS A 7 6.85 -7.72 12.18
C LYS A 7 6.94 -7.34 10.70
N ASP A 8 6.20 -8.04 9.86
CA ASP A 8 6.17 -7.84 8.42
C ASP A 8 5.66 -6.44 8.01
N ARG A 9 4.68 -5.94 8.76
CA ARG A 9 4.02 -4.64 8.55
C ARG A 9 4.91 -3.43 8.89
N LYS A 10 5.98 -3.62 9.68
CA LYS A 10 6.93 -2.55 10.08
C LYS A 10 8.32 -2.71 9.49
N LEU A 11 8.84 -3.94 9.35
CA LEU A 11 10.22 -4.16 8.90
C LEU A 11 10.39 -4.01 7.38
N ARG A 12 9.42 -4.49 6.59
CA ARG A 12 9.49 -4.44 5.12
C ARG A 12 9.43 -3.03 4.54
N PRO A 13 8.59 -2.10 5.02
CA PRO A 13 8.60 -0.75 4.47
C PRO A 13 9.93 -0.02 4.71
N ALA A 14 10.63 -0.25 5.82
CA ALA A 14 11.96 0.32 6.01
C ALA A 14 12.96 -0.21 4.96
N GLN A 15 12.94 -1.52 4.67
CA GLN A 15 13.81 -2.13 3.65
C GLN A 15 13.47 -1.67 2.22
N TYR A 16 12.18 -1.44 1.92
CA TYR A 16 11.76 -0.91 0.62
C TYR A 16 12.11 0.57 0.45
N ALA A 17 12.03 1.34 1.54
CA ALA A 17 12.47 2.72 1.56
C ALA A 17 13.99 2.83 1.37
N GLU A 18 14.78 1.97 2.03
CA GLU A 18 16.23 1.87 1.81
C GLU A 18 16.58 1.38 0.40
N ALA A 19 15.75 0.53 -0.21
CA ALA A 19 15.87 0.11 -1.60
C ALA A 19 15.43 1.17 -2.62
N GLY A 20 14.96 2.34 -2.18
CA GLY A 20 14.54 3.44 -3.06
C GLY A 20 13.23 3.18 -3.80
N ILE A 21 12.36 2.30 -3.29
CA ILE A 21 11.05 2.04 -3.92
C ILE A 21 10.15 3.25 -3.69
N ALA A 22 9.92 4.04 -4.74
CA ALA A 22 9.18 5.30 -4.65
C ALA A 22 7.72 5.13 -4.19
N CYS A 23 7.09 4.01 -4.53
CA CYS A 23 5.67 3.77 -4.24
C CYS A 23 5.46 2.42 -3.56
N PHE A 24 4.81 2.42 -2.41
CA PHE A 24 4.46 1.22 -1.65
C PHE A 24 2.94 1.17 -1.47
N TRP A 25 2.31 0.07 -1.87
CA TRP A 25 0.85 -0.09 -1.75
C TRP A 25 0.52 -1.27 -0.86
N ARG A 26 -0.50 -1.10 -0.03
CA ARG A 26 -0.97 -2.11 0.91
C ARG A 26 -2.44 -2.36 0.69
N VAL A 27 -2.75 -3.56 0.20
CA VAL A 27 -4.11 -4.03 0.00
C VAL A 27 -4.57 -4.75 1.26
N GLU A 28 -5.67 -4.31 1.85
CA GLU A 28 -6.38 -4.98 2.94
C GLU A 28 -7.82 -5.28 2.51
N ASN A 29 -8.43 -6.24 3.17
CA ASN A 29 -9.85 -6.52 3.04
C ASN A 29 -10.52 -6.08 4.35
N GLU A 30 -11.35 -5.05 4.28
CA GLU A 30 -12.15 -4.55 5.40
C GLU A 30 -13.62 -4.60 5.00
N ASP A 31 -14.47 -5.18 5.85
CA ASP A 31 -15.93 -5.23 5.65
C ASP A 31 -16.36 -5.70 4.24
N ASP A 32 -15.79 -6.82 3.77
CA ASP A 32 -16.04 -7.41 2.43
C ASP A 32 -15.57 -6.53 1.25
N ALA A 33 -14.95 -5.38 1.52
CA ALA A 33 -14.41 -4.46 0.53
C ALA A 33 -12.89 -4.53 0.46
N MET A 34 -12.36 -4.46 -0.76
CA MET A 34 -10.92 -4.30 -0.95
C MET A 34 -10.52 -2.83 -0.74
N VAL A 35 -9.64 -2.60 0.24
CA VAL A 35 -9.12 -1.29 0.64
C VAL A 35 -7.63 -1.24 0.31
N VAL A 36 -7.22 -0.27 -0.50
CA VAL A 36 -5.82 -0.08 -0.88
C VAL A 36 -5.29 1.20 -0.26
N TYR A 37 -4.30 1.08 0.61
CA TYR A 37 -3.54 2.19 1.16
C TYR A 37 -2.31 2.42 0.31
N THR A 38 -2.13 3.63 -0.20
CA THR A 38 -0.99 4.02 -1.02
C THR A 38 -0.03 4.86 -0.20
N PHE A 39 1.26 4.60 -0.37
CA PHE A 39 2.32 5.31 0.30
C PHE A 39 3.40 5.73 -0.71
N GLU A 40 3.95 6.92 -0.54
CA GLU A 40 5.06 7.44 -1.32
C GLU A 40 6.28 7.63 -0.42
N LEU A 41 7.46 7.31 -0.96
CA LEU A 41 8.74 7.49 -0.27
C LEU A 41 9.02 8.98 -0.14
N LEU A 42 9.30 9.45 1.07
CA LEU A 42 9.71 10.82 1.29
C LEU A 42 11.09 11.08 0.67
N PRO A 43 11.34 12.28 0.12
CA PRO A 43 12.62 12.64 -0.49
C PRO A 43 13.79 12.58 0.51
N GLU A 44 13.50 12.67 1.81
CA GLU A 44 14.49 12.53 2.89
C GLU A 44 15.00 11.09 3.06
N GLY A 45 14.36 10.11 2.42
CA GLY A 45 14.72 8.70 2.49
C GLY A 45 14.32 8.05 3.83
N GLY A 46 13.94 6.77 3.79
CA GLY A 46 13.73 5.98 5.02
C GLY A 46 12.31 6.04 5.64
N ALA A 47 11.39 6.83 5.11
CA ALA A 47 10.01 6.86 5.57
C ALA A 47 9.00 7.01 4.42
N TYR A 48 7.87 6.32 4.56
CA TYR A 48 6.74 6.37 3.65
C TYR A 48 5.65 7.27 4.21
N ALA A 49 5.16 8.21 3.40
CA ALA A 49 4.00 9.03 3.72
C ALA A 49 2.74 8.42 3.08
N PRO A 50 1.61 8.30 3.82
CA PRO A 50 0.35 7.87 3.23
C PRO A 50 -0.15 8.93 2.26
N THR A 51 -0.47 8.52 1.04
CA THR A 51 -0.90 9.44 -0.03
C THR A 51 -2.38 9.30 -0.36
N GLY A 52 -2.97 8.14 -0.05
CA GLY A 52 -4.37 7.88 -0.33
C GLY A 52 -4.87 6.59 0.31
N VAL A 53 -6.19 6.54 0.45
CA VAL A 53 -6.94 5.33 0.78
C VAL A 53 -8.00 5.14 -0.28
N HIS A 54 -7.92 4.04 -1.01
CA HIS A 54 -8.78 3.73 -2.13
C HIS A 54 -9.69 2.57 -1.75
N ARG A 55 -10.99 2.74 -1.95
CA ARG A 55 -12.02 1.72 -1.72
C ARG A 55 -12.75 1.53 -3.04
N HIS A 56 -12.93 0.29 -3.49
CA HIS A 56 -13.59 -0.08 -4.76
C HIS A 56 -12.87 0.32 -6.06
N ARG A 57 -12.08 1.40 -6.09
CA ARG A 57 -11.28 1.79 -7.26
C ARG A 57 -9.98 2.46 -6.81
N VAL A 58 -8.86 1.97 -7.32
CA VAL A 58 -7.56 2.60 -7.14
C VAL A 58 -7.35 3.53 -8.32
N VAL A 59 -7.26 4.83 -8.02
CA VAL A 59 -6.88 5.85 -9.00
C VAL A 59 -5.69 6.57 -8.42
N VAL A 60 -4.51 6.31 -8.97
CA VAL A 60 -3.26 6.91 -8.54
C VAL A 60 -2.54 7.45 -9.75
N ASP A 61 -2.03 8.67 -9.65
CA ASP A 61 -1.28 9.29 -10.74
C ASP A 61 0.21 8.90 -10.71
N LYS A 62 0.65 8.29 -9.60
CA LYS A 62 2.06 7.98 -9.34
C LYS A 62 2.29 6.51 -9.02
N PRO A 63 3.43 5.95 -9.47
CA PRO A 63 4.49 6.62 -10.27
C PRO A 63 4.10 6.81 -11.75
N PHE A 64 2.94 6.30 -12.15
CA PHE A 64 2.27 6.51 -13.42
C PHE A 64 0.75 6.44 -13.17
N PRO A 65 -0.08 7.02 -14.05
CA PRO A 65 -1.53 6.96 -13.91
C PRO A 65 -2.01 5.51 -14.02
N ILE A 66 -2.51 5.00 -12.90
CA ILE A 66 -3.09 3.66 -12.76
C ILE A 66 -4.54 3.85 -12.32
N ASP A 67 -5.43 3.29 -13.12
CA ASP A 67 -6.86 3.24 -12.89
C ASP A 67 -7.29 1.78 -12.87
N VAL A 68 -7.57 1.25 -11.68
CA VAL A 68 -7.97 -0.15 -11.50
C VAL A 68 -9.23 -0.21 -10.68
N GLU A 69 -10.28 -0.78 -11.27
CA GLU A 69 -11.49 -1.14 -10.54
C GLU A 69 -11.20 -2.38 -9.68
N LEU A 70 -11.52 -2.29 -8.40
CA LEU A 70 -11.37 -3.37 -7.45
C LEU A 70 -12.70 -4.13 -7.40
N PRO A 71 -12.78 -5.36 -7.97
CA PRO A 71 -14.01 -6.12 -7.91
C PRO A 71 -14.36 -6.44 -6.46
N PRO A 72 -15.66 -6.60 -6.13
CA PRO A 72 -16.07 -7.12 -4.83
C PRO A 72 -15.41 -8.48 -4.61
N VAL A 73 -14.95 -8.72 -3.38
CA VAL A 73 -14.23 -9.96 -3.04
C VAL A 73 -15.26 -11.05 -2.80
N THR A 74 -15.77 -11.66 -3.88
CA THR A 74 -16.64 -12.84 -3.78
C THR A 74 -15.76 -14.09 -3.71
N TRP A 75 -15.77 -14.77 -2.56
CA TRP A 75 -15.12 -16.06 -2.38
C TRP A 75 -15.97 -17.20 -2.95
#